data_AF-A0A7W0IYQ0-F1
#
_entry.id   AF-A0A7W0IYQ0-F1
#
_cell.length_a   1.000
_cell.length_b   1.000
_cell.length_c   1.000
_cell.angle_alpha   90.00
_cell.angle_beta   90.00
_cell.angle_gamma   90.00
#
_symmetry.space_group_name_H-M   'P 1'
#
loop_
_entity.id
_entity.type
_entity.pdbx_description
1 polymer ?
#
loop_
_entity_poly.entity_id
_entity_poly.type
_entity_poly.pdbx_seq_one_letter_code
_entity_poly.pdbx_strand_id
1 'polypeptide(L)'
;MEDNKLWEGIAEENGWPNPILLKEADKDRLPGFPYSRGGFRNMVTGKTRDEAIASKIFHVGRSPAVLRTHLVGWLNSRTKC
;
A
#
# COMPACT_ATOMS: atom_id res chain seq x y z
N MET A 1 -2.90 19.94 -12.36
CA MET A 1 -2.76 19.57 -10.94
C MET A 1 -3.97 18.71 -10.58
N GLU A 2 -4.02 17.46 -11.02
CA GLU A 2 -5.16 16.56 -10.73
C GLU A 2 -4.75 15.10 -10.49
N ASP A 3 -3.45 14.79 -10.50
CA ASP A 3 -2.94 13.41 -10.44
C ASP A 3 -2.94 12.77 -9.06
N ASN A 4 -3.21 13.52 -8.00
CA ASN A 4 -3.08 13.02 -6.63
C ASN A 4 -4.32 12.29 -6.09
N LYS A 5 -5.36 12.07 -6.91
CA LYS A 5 -6.66 11.56 -6.46
C LYS A 5 -7.02 10.14 -6.92
N LEU A 6 -6.31 9.56 -7.89
CA LEU A 6 -6.67 8.24 -8.42
C LEU A 6 -6.69 7.17 -7.33
N TRP A 7 -5.57 7.00 -6.62
CA TRP A 7 -5.44 5.97 -5.60
C TRP A 7 -6.24 6.27 -4.34
N GLU A 8 -6.47 7.54 -4.01
CA GLU A 8 -7.37 7.89 -2.89
C GLU A 8 -8.81 7.50 -3.23
N GLY A 9 -9.29 7.81 -4.44
CA GLY A 9 -10.62 7.40 -4.90
C GLY A 9 -10.79 5.88 -4.91
N ILE A 10 -9.82 5.13 -5.43
CA ILE A 10 -9.83 3.65 -5.37
C ILE A 10 -9.89 3.16 -3.93
N ALA A 11 -9.08 3.73 -3.03
CA ALA A 11 -9.03 3.32 -1.64
C ALA A 11 -10.34 3.62 -0.89
N GLU A 12 -11.00 4.73 -1.20
CA GLU A 12 -12.31 5.10 -0.64
C GLU A 12 -13.44 4.22 -1.17
N GLU A 13 -13.53 4.07 -2.51
CA GLU A 13 -14.56 3.27 -3.17
C GLU A 13 -14.51 1.79 -2.74
N ASN A 14 -13.31 1.26 -2.55
CA ASN A 14 -13.10 -0.12 -2.12
C ASN A 14 -12.99 -0.29 -0.59
N GLY A 15 -13.21 0.79 0.18
CA GLY A 15 -13.24 0.73 1.64
C GLY A 15 -11.94 0.22 2.29
N TRP A 16 -10.79 0.64 1.79
CA TRP A 16 -9.49 0.18 2.31
C TRP A 16 -9.36 0.52 3.81
N PRO A 17 -8.96 -0.46 4.64
CA PRO A 17 -8.85 -0.25 6.09
C PRO A 17 -7.74 0.74 6.42
N ASN A 18 -7.76 1.29 7.63
CA ASN A 18 -6.68 2.12 8.14
C ASN A 18 -6.43 1.79 9.62
N PRO A 19 -5.31 1.11 9.97
CA PRO A 19 -4.20 0.74 9.09
C PRO A 19 -4.47 -0.51 8.24
N ILE A 20 -3.67 -0.69 7.18
CA ILE A 20 -3.68 -1.87 6.31
C ILE A 20 -2.60 -2.82 6.81
N LEU A 21 -2.98 -4.04 7.22
CA LEU A 21 -1.99 -5.06 7.58
C LEU A 21 -1.35 -5.63 6.31
N LEU A 22 -0.04 -5.85 6.32
CA LEU A 22 0.69 -6.37 5.14
C LEU A 22 0.21 -7.76 4.68
N LYS A 23 -0.41 -8.53 5.58
CA LYS A 23 -1.03 -9.82 5.24
C LYS A 23 -2.32 -9.68 4.42
N GLU A 24 -2.93 -8.50 4.45
CA GLU A 24 -4.16 -8.12 3.74
C GLU A 24 -3.86 -7.29 2.48
N ALA A 25 -2.70 -6.62 2.41
CA ALA A 25 -2.22 -5.89 1.24
C ALA A 25 -1.83 -6.85 0.08
N ASP A 26 -2.86 -7.35 -0.60
CA ASP A 26 -2.80 -8.34 -1.66
C ASP A 26 -3.93 -8.05 -2.65
N LYS A 27 -3.68 -8.10 -3.97
CA LYS A 27 -4.68 -7.80 -4.99
C LYS A 27 -5.97 -8.64 -4.89
N ASP A 28 -5.87 -9.84 -4.31
CA ASP A 28 -7.01 -10.74 -4.14
C ASP A 28 -7.81 -10.47 -2.84
N ARG A 29 -7.27 -9.65 -1.93
CA ARG A 29 -7.87 -9.36 -0.60
C ARG A 29 -8.13 -7.88 -0.35
N LEU A 30 -7.42 -7.00 -1.03
CA LEU A 30 -7.55 -5.56 -0.98
C LEU A 30 -7.97 -5.11 -2.39
N PRO A 31 -9.28 -5.04 -2.69
CA PRO A 31 -9.78 -4.74 -4.03
C PRO A 31 -9.19 -3.45 -4.59
N GLY A 32 -8.77 -3.48 -5.86
CA GLY A 32 -8.09 -2.37 -6.52
C GLY A 32 -6.59 -2.27 -6.24
N PHE A 33 -6.03 -3.00 -5.27
CA PHE A 33 -4.59 -2.96 -5.00
C PHE A 33 -3.79 -3.65 -6.13
N PRO A 34 -2.71 -3.02 -6.67
CA PRO A 34 -2.10 -3.50 -7.91
C PRO A 34 -1.06 -4.62 -7.72
N TYR A 35 -0.71 -4.96 -6.48
CA TYR A 35 0.36 -5.92 -6.19
C TYR A 35 -0.16 -7.19 -5.52
N SER A 36 0.44 -8.34 -5.87
CA SER A 36 0.27 -9.55 -5.07
C SER A 36 0.93 -9.40 -3.71
N ARG A 37 0.50 -10.20 -2.72
CA ARG A 37 1.06 -10.23 -1.37
C ARG A 37 2.57 -10.43 -1.38
N GLY A 38 3.05 -11.37 -2.19
CA GLY A 38 4.47 -11.66 -2.33
C GLY A 38 5.25 -10.50 -2.97
N GLY A 39 4.68 -9.89 -4.02
CA GLY A 39 5.26 -8.73 -4.68
C GLY A 39 5.37 -7.54 -3.74
N PHE A 40 4.29 -7.18 -3.05
CA PHE A 40 4.29 -6.10 -2.08
C PHE A 40 5.22 -6.36 -0.91
N ARG A 41 5.18 -7.57 -0.31
CA ARG A 41 6.10 -7.94 0.76
C ARG A 41 7.57 -7.82 0.34
N ASN A 42 7.91 -8.18 -0.89
CA ASN A 42 9.29 -8.04 -1.39
C ASN A 42 9.73 -6.57 -1.51
N MET A 43 8.81 -5.67 -1.85
CA MET A 43 9.09 -4.22 -1.88
C MET A 43 9.19 -3.59 -0.49
N VAL A 44 8.62 -4.23 0.52
CA VAL A 44 8.59 -3.68 1.87
C VAL A 44 9.70 -4.26 2.77
N THR A 45 9.92 -5.57 2.72
CA THR A 45 10.85 -6.28 3.61
C THR A 45 11.84 -7.18 2.87
N GLY A 46 11.84 -7.19 1.54
CA GLY A 46 12.55 -8.20 0.74
C GLY A 46 13.59 -7.65 -0.22
N LYS A 47 13.83 -8.40 -1.31
CA LYS A 47 14.94 -8.16 -2.25
C LYS A 47 14.79 -6.87 -3.07
N THR A 48 13.56 -6.43 -3.32
CA THR A 48 13.24 -5.25 -4.13
C THR A 48 12.81 -4.08 -3.25
N ARG A 49 13.42 -3.97 -2.06
CA ARG A 49 13.01 -3.04 -1.01
C ARG A 49 13.01 -1.59 -1.52
N ASP A 50 11.88 -0.92 -1.34
CA ASP A 50 11.68 0.49 -1.61
C ASP A 50 11.60 1.23 -0.27
N GLU A 51 12.63 2.02 0.04
CA GLU A 51 12.74 2.71 1.32
C GLU A 51 11.62 3.74 1.56
N ALA A 52 10.99 4.26 0.51
CA ALA A 52 9.90 5.23 0.63
C ALA A 52 8.67 4.63 1.33
N ILE A 53 8.39 3.34 1.11
CA ILE A 53 7.30 2.62 1.78
C ILE A 53 7.79 1.78 2.96
N ALA A 54 8.99 1.20 2.88
CA ALA A 54 9.54 0.36 3.94
C ALA A 54 9.73 1.14 5.26
N SER A 55 10.15 2.42 5.16
CA SER A 55 10.29 3.31 6.33
C SER A 55 8.96 3.72 6.98
N LYS A 56 7.83 3.47 6.31
CA LYS A 56 6.48 3.80 6.82
C LYS A 56 5.78 2.61 7.48
N ILE A 57 6.43 1.45 7.52
CA ILE A 57 5.89 0.25 8.15
C ILE A 57 6.05 0.33 9.66
N PHE A 58 4.97 0.01 10.36
CA PHE A 58 4.96 -0.17 11.80
C PHE A 58 4.28 -1.49 12.15
N HIS A 59 4.24 -1.84 13.43
CA HIS A 59 3.65 -3.10 13.89
C HIS A 59 2.37 -2.84 14.71
N VAL A 60 1.31 -3.57 14.38
CA VAL A 60 0.11 -3.73 15.21
C VAL A 60 0.19 -5.11 15.85
N GLY A 61 0.61 -5.16 17.11
CA GLY A 61 1.00 -6.42 17.75
C GLY A 61 2.16 -7.09 17.00
N ARG A 62 1.96 -8.32 16.52
CA ARG A 62 2.95 -9.07 15.70
C ARG A 62 2.79 -8.88 14.19
N SER A 63 1.81 -8.09 13.75
CA SER A 63 1.50 -7.91 12.33
C SER A 63 2.08 -6.60 11.80
N PRO A 64 2.95 -6.61 10.79
CA PRO A 64 3.38 -5.38 10.13
C PRO A 64 2.22 -4.74 9.37
N ALA A 65 2.17 -3.41 9.40
CA ALA A 65 1.07 -2.60 8.89
C ALA A 65 1.59 -1.29 8.30
N VAL A 66 0.75 -0.63 7.50
CA VAL A 66 1.00 0.70 6.94
C VAL A 66 -0.28 1.54 7.00
N LEU A 67 -0.14 2.85 7.22
CA LEU A 67 -1.28 3.76 7.13
C LEU A 67 -1.71 3.88 5.67
N ARG A 68 -3.03 3.92 5.45
CA ARG A 68 -3.61 4.05 4.11
C ARG A 68 -3.04 5.24 3.34
N THR A 69 -2.90 6.38 3.99
CA THR A 69 -2.37 7.62 3.40
C THR A 69 -0.94 7.49 2.91
N HIS A 70 -0.08 6.75 3.63
CA HIS A 70 1.29 6.48 3.19
C HIS A 70 1.33 5.52 2.01
N LEU A 71 0.48 4.48 2.01
CA LEU A 71 0.39 3.54 0.90
C LEU A 71 -0.12 4.24 -0.38
N VAL A 72 -1.19 5.03 -0.26
CA VAL A 72 -1.76 5.80 -1.37
C VAL A 72 -0.75 6.80 -1.92
N GLY A 73 -0.08 7.57 -1.05
CA GLY A 73 0.96 8.52 -1.48
C GLY A 73 2.11 7.83 -2.23
N TRP A 74 2.54 6.66 -1.76
CA TRP A 74 3.54 5.85 -2.44
C TRP A 74 3.05 5.34 -3.81
N LEU A 75 1.81 4.85 -3.91
CA LEU A 75 1.21 4.42 -5.18
C LEU A 75 1.09 5.57 -6.19
N ASN A 76 0.62 6.75 -5.75
CA ASN A 76 0.57 7.97 -6.57
C ASN A 76 1.95 8.31 -7.12
N SER A 77 3.00 8.29 -6.29
CA SER A 77 4.37 8.63 -6.71
C SER A 77 4.93 7.71 -7.81
N ARG A 78 4.38 6.50 -7.93
CA ARG A 78 4.80 5.47 -8.91
C ARG A 78 3.91 5.41 -10.14
N THR A 79 2.79 6.10 -10.13
CA THR A 79 1.84 6.12 -11.23
C THR A 79 2.18 7.29 -12.13
N LYS A 80 2.50 7.01 -13.39
CA LYS A 80 2.64 8.05 -14.42
C LYS A 80 1.28 8.18 -15.09
N CYS A 81 0.68 9.35 -14.96
CA CYS A 81 -0.51 9.76 -15.71
C CYS A 81 -0.07 10.64 -16.89
#